data_AF-A0A1E9AAP6-F1
#
_entry.id   AF-A0A1E9AAP6-F1
#
_cell.length_a   1.000
_cell.length_b   1.000
_cell.length_c   1.000
_cell.angle_alpha   90.00
_cell.angle_beta   90.00
_cell.angle_gamma   90.00
#
_symmetry.space_group_name_H-M   'P 1'
#
loop_
_entity.id
_entity.type
_entity.pdbx_description
1 polymer ?
#
loop_
_entity_poly.entity_id
_entity_poly.type
_entity_poly.pdbx_seq_one_letter_code
_entity_poly.pdbx_strand_id
1 'polypeptide(L)'
;MFSKNWYKALYIFSIILFILSLIFFIYSLANKKYSSEIISENKNIREEINLIEDKTRVITEDIDSLEIEFNIKSQEFYEKYGYQFESSKSDEIKRLKEEYANQNKAIVAEIKERLKAYGAYFESDIYEKDGYDKSVNDFLDLYSEENLDKHKNIYNELNIKAYVEELNGFAKSILKLNKNSKELDALVFYASIYSSNIYSYINDEKSSLSEIYADVNNLLFIYKEIERKGYKTGNLKSENLIYLNKFMEEKISSYYKNLGILKALEKSDKND
;
A
#
# COMPACT_ATOMS: atom_id res chain seq x y z
N MET A 1 55.17 22.18 -34.87
CA MET A 1 55.77 21.42 -33.75
C MET A 1 54.64 20.59 -33.12
N PHE A 2 54.41 19.35 -33.60
CA PHE A 2 53.32 18.50 -33.11
C PHE A 2 53.71 17.92 -31.74
N SER A 3 52.92 18.18 -30.71
CA SER A 3 53.25 17.79 -29.33
C SER A 3 53.33 16.26 -29.22
N LYS A 4 54.37 15.76 -28.56
CA LYS A 4 54.74 14.34 -28.43
C LYS A 4 53.78 13.48 -27.57
N ASN A 5 52.55 13.95 -27.33
CA ASN A 5 51.55 13.34 -26.44
C ASN A 5 50.13 13.21 -27.03
N TRP A 6 49.91 13.60 -28.29
CA TRP A 6 48.58 13.55 -28.94
C TRP A 6 47.97 12.14 -28.99
N TYR A 7 48.81 11.11 -29.16
CA TYR A 7 48.39 9.70 -29.13
C TYR A 7 47.90 9.26 -27.73
N LYS A 8 48.46 9.80 -26.65
CA LYS A 8 47.97 9.52 -25.27
C LYS A 8 46.61 10.16 -25.02
N ALA A 9 46.39 11.38 -25.51
CA ALA A 9 45.10 12.06 -25.41
C ALA A 9 44.01 11.31 -26.19
N LEU A 10 44.30 10.85 -27.41
CA LEU A 10 43.39 10.01 -28.19
C LEU A 10 43.10 8.65 -27.51
N TYR A 11 44.10 8.05 -26.87
CA TYR A 11 43.93 6.78 -26.17
C TYR A 11 43.02 6.94 -24.94
N ILE A 12 43.19 8.00 -24.16
CA ILE A 12 42.31 8.33 -23.02
C ILE A 12 40.89 8.61 -23.50
N PHE A 13 40.74 9.37 -24.59
CA PHE A 13 39.44 9.68 -25.18
C PHE A 13 38.71 8.43 -25.68
N SER A 14 39.44 7.50 -26.31
CA SER A 14 38.92 6.20 -26.74
C SER A 14 38.43 5.35 -25.56
N ILE A 15 39.18 5.31 -24.46
CA ILE A 15 38.77 4.58 -23.24
C ILE A 15 37.50 5.19 -22.65
N ILE A 16 37.39 6.52 -22.60
CA ILE A 16 36.17 7.20 -22.09
C ILE A 16 34.96 6.87 -22.97
N LEU A 17 35.11 6.91 -24.30
CA LEU A 17 34.05 6.51 -25.24
C LEU A 17 33.65 5.04 -25.10
N PHE A 18 34.61 4.17 -24.84
CA PHE A 18 34.35 2.75 -24.60
C PHE A 18 33.58 2.53 -23.29
N ILE A 19 33.95 3.21 -22.21
CA ILE A 19 33.24 3.13 -20.92
C ILE A 19 31.80 3.65 -21.07
N LEU A 20 31.62 4.79 -21.75
CA LEU A 20 30.28 5.35 -21.99
C LEU A 20 29.40 4.42 -22.84
N SER A 21 29.95 3.82 -23.90
CA SER A 21 29.21 2.87 -24.72
C SER A 21 28.89 1.57 -23.97
N LEU A 22 29.77 1.10 -23.08
CA LEU A 22 29.52 -0.04 -22.22
C LEU A 22 28.38 0.23 -21.21
N ILE A 23 28.35 1.41 -20.60
CA ILE A 23 27.26 1.83 -19.70
C ILE A 23 25.93 1.86 -20.47
N PHE A 24 25.92 2.44 -21.67
CA PHE A 24 24.72 2.51 -22.51
C PHE A 24 24.22 1.13 -22.94
N PHE A 25 25.15 0.21 -23.24
CA PHE A 25 24.84 -1.16 -23.61
C PHE A 25 24.22 -1.96 -22.44
N ILE A 26 24.80 -1.84 -21.23
CA ILE A 26 24.26 -2.48 -20.01
C ILE A 26 22.87 -1.92 -19.68
N TYR A 27 22.69 -0.59 -19.79
CA TYR A 27 21.41 0.06 -19.56
C TYR A 27 20.34 -0.42 -20.56
N SER A 28 20.70 -0.55 -21.85
CA SER A 28 19.81 -1.07 -22.89
C SER A 28 19.40 -2.53 -22.64
N LEU A 29 20.34 -3.39 -22.23
CA LEU A 29 20.06 -4.78 -21.86
C LEU A 29 19.13 -4.90 -20.65
N ALA A 30 19.35 -4.08 -19.63
CA ALA A 30 18.48 -4.03 -18.46
C ALA A 30 17.07 -3.56 -18.84
N ASN A 31 16.94 -2.47 -19.60
CA ASN A 31 15.65 -1.95 -20.04
C ASN A 31 14.87 -2.96 -20.90
N LYS A 32 15.55 -3.68 -21.79
CA LYS A 32 14.91 -4.72 -22.61
C LYS A 32 14.38 -5.87 -21.75
N LYS A 33 15.13 -6.28 -20.72
CA LYS A 33 14.72 -7.34 -19.79
C LYS A 33 13.51 -6.89 -18.95
N TYR A 34 13.58 -5.71 -18.32
CA TYR A 34 12.47 -5.15 -17.55
C TYR A 34 11.22 -4.94 -18.42
N SER A 35 11.37 -4.41 -19.63
CA SER A 35 10.25 -4.25 -20.56
C SER A 35 9.62 -5.59 -20.94
N SER A 36 10.41 -6.62 -21.20
CA SER A 36 9.88 -7.95 -21.52
C SER A 36 9.15 -8.62 -20.33
N GLU A 37 9.64 -8.39 -19.11
CA GLU A 37 9.03 -8.90 -17.88
C GLU A 37 7.69 -8.21 -17.61
N ILE A 38 7.63 -6.88 -17.75
CA ILE A 38 6.38 -6.09 -17.66
C ILE A 38 5.36 -6.49 -18.74
N ILE A 39 5.81 -6.78 -19.97
CA ILE A 39 4.93 -7.25 -21.04
C ILE A 39 4.39 -8.66 -20.70
N SER A 40 5.22 -9.53 -20.14
CA SER A 40 4.81 -10.87 -19.71
C SER A 40 3.82 -10.81 -18.55
N GLU A 41 4.06 -9.97 -17.54
CA GLU A 41 3.14 -9.76 -16.43
C GLU A 41 1.80 -9.19 -16.91
N ASN A 42 1.81 -8.18 -17.80
CA ASN A 42 0.58 -7.64 -18.38
C ASN A 42 -0.21 -8.69 -19.17
N LYS A 43 0.49 -9.60 -19.87
CA LYS A 43 -0.16 -10.69 -20.59
C LYS A 43 -0.79 -11.69 -19.63
N ASN A 44 -0.08 -12.09 -18.57
CA ASN A 44 -0.62 -12.97 -17.53
C ASN A 44 -1.83 -12.35 -16.83
N ILE A 45 -1.76 -11.06 -16.47
CA ILE A 45 -2.87 -10.33 -15.87
C ILE A 45 -4.09 -10.30 -16.80
N ARG A 46 -3.89 -10.08 -18.11
CA ARG A 46 -4.98 -10.15 -19.10
C ARG A 46 -5.61 -11.54 -19.18
N GLU A 47 -4.79 -12.59 -19.16
CA GLU A 47 -5.27 -13.96 -19.17
C GLU A 47 -6.06 -14.27 -17.89
N GLU A 48 -5.60 -13.82 -16.73
CA GLU A 48 -6.33 -13.94 -15.46
C GLU A 48 -7.66 -13.17 -15.47
N ILE A 49 -7.68 -11.95 -16.01
CA ILE A 49 -8.92 -11.17 -16.16
C ILE A 49 -9.93 -11.93 -17.02
N ASN A 50 -9.52 -12.43 -18.18
CA ASN A 50 -10.41 -13.20 -19.06
C ASN A 50 -10.94 -14.46 -18.37
N LEU A 51 -10.09 -15.16 -17.61
CA LEU A 51 -10.46 -16.33 -16.83
C LEU A 51 -11.50 -15.99 -15.74
N ILE A 52 -11.37 -14.82 -15.12
CA ILE A 52 -12.33 -14.31 -14.14
C ILE A 52 -13.64 -13.92 -14.81
N GLU A 53 -13.60 -13.27 -15.98
CA GLU A 53 -14.79 -12.92 -16.76
C GLU A 53 -15.58 -14.16 -17.18
N ASP A 54 -14.92 -15.18 -17.72
CA ASP A 54 -15.57 -16.44 -18.09
C ASP A 54 -16.18 -17.15 -16.88
N LYS A 55 -15.46 -17.22 -15.75
CA LYS A 55 -16.02 -17.76 -14.50
C LYS A 55 -17.23 -16.97 -14.03
N THR A 56 -17.19 -15.63 -14.15
CA THR A 56 -18.29 -14.76 -13.76
C THR A 56 -19.52 -15.01 -14.64
N ARG A 57 -19.33 -15.22 -15.94
CA ARG A 57 -20.41 -15.57 -16.86
C ARG A 57 -21.05 -16.91 -16.50
N VAL A 58 -20.26 -17.95 -16.28
CA VAL A 58 -20.77 -19.27 -15.85
C VAL A 58 -21.56 -19.16 -14.54
N ILE A 59 -21.02 -18.44 -13.54
CA ILE A 59 -21.72 -18.22 -12.27
C ILE A 59 -23.04 -17.46 -12.48
N THR A 60 -23.09 -16.51 -13.41
CA THR A 60 -24.31 -15.76 -13.72
C THR A 60 -25.36 -16.68 -14.33
N GLU A 61 -24.97 -17.52 -15.30
CA GLU A 61 -25.86 -18.51 -15.91
C GLU A 61 -26.37 -19.54 -14.88
N ASP A 62 -25.52 -19.96 -13.95
CA ASP A 62 -25.90 -20.86 -12.83
C ASP A 62 -26.91 -20.19 -11.88
N ILE A 63 -26.73 -18.89 -11.58
CA ILE A 63 -27.66 -18.11 -10.75
C ILE A 63 -29.03 -18.03 -11.43
N ASP A 64 -29.08 -17.70 -12.73
CA ASP A 64 -30.33 -17.60 -13.48
C ASP A 64 -31.07 -18.95 -13.51
N SER A 65 -30.32 -20.06 -13.68
CA SER A 65 -30.86 -21.42 -13.62
C SER A 65 -31.43 -21.77 -12.24
N LEU A 66 -30.70 -21.43 -11.17
CA LEU A 66 -31.14 -21.61 -9.79
C LEU A 66 -32.37 -20.76 -9.45
N GLU A 67 -32.49 -19.55 -10.01
CA GLU A 67 -33.68 -18.70 -9.85
C GLU A 67 -34.90 -19.34 -10.51
N ILE A 68 -34.76 -19.90 -11.70
CA ILE A 68 -35.82 -20.66 -12.38
C ILE A 68 -36.22 -21.89 -11.54
N GLU A 69 -35.25 -22.67 -11.06
CA GLU A 69 -35.51 -23.85 -10.24
C GLU A 69 -36.19 -23.49 -8.90
N PHE A 70 -35.74 -22.41 -8.25
CA PHE A 70 -36.34 -21.90 -7.02
C PHE A 70 -37.78 -21.47 -7.25
N ASN A 71 -38.07 -20.74 -8.31
CA ASN A 71 -39.42 -20.30 -8.65
C ASN A 71 -40.36 -21.49 -8.92
N ILE A 72 -39.89 -22.50 -9.66
CA ILE A 72 -40.65 -23.74 -9.92
C ILE A 72 -40.95 -24.45 -8.60
N LYS A 73 -39.94 -24.69 -7.75
CA LYS A 73 -40.13 -25.38 -6.46
C LYS A 73 -41.00 -24.60 -5.49
N SER A 74 -40.88 -23.28 -5.47
CA SER A 74 -41.71 -22.40 -4.63
C SER A 74 -43.18 -22.50 -5.05
N GLN A 75 -43.46 -22.52 -6.36
CA GLN A 75 -44.79 -22.72 -6.91
C GLN A 75 -45.34 -24.13 -6.59
N GLU A 76 -44.54 -25.18 -6.79
CA GLU A 76 -44.92 -26.56 -6.44
C GLU A 76 -45.23 -26.72 -4.94
N PHE A 77 -44.45 -26.04 -4.08
CA PHE A 77 -44.67 -26.04 -2.63
C PHE A 77 -45.97 -25.32 -2.26
N TYR A 78 -46.24 -24.16 -2.87
CA TYR A 78 -47.48 -23.42 -2.69
C TYR A 78 -48.70 -24.24 -3.12
N GLU A 79 -48.66 -24.87 -4.29
CA GLU A 79 -49.75 -25.72 -4.81
C GLU A 79 -50.02 -26.93 -3.91
N LYS A 80 -48.97 -27.49 -3.30
CA LYS A 80 -49.07 -28.71 -2.48
C LYS A 80 -49.47 -28.46 -1.03
N TYR A 81 -49.04 -27.35 -0.43
CA TYR A 81 -49.20 -27.09 1.00
C TYR A 81 -50.01 -25.83 1.32
N GLY A 82 -50.42 -25.05 0.32
CA GLY A 82 -51.16 -23.79 0.50
C GLY A 82 -50.35 -22.71 1.22
N TYR A 83 -49.03 -22.90 1.36
CA TYR A 83 -48.13 -22.00 2.07
C TYR A 83 -47.25 -21.27 1.05
N GLN A 84 -47.32 -19.94 1.03
CA GLN A 84 -46.49 -19.11 0.19
C GLN A 84 -45.15 -18.90 0.90
N PHE A 85 -44.03 -19.19 0.24
CA PHE A 85 -42.70 -18.96 0.84
C PHE A 85 -42.53 -17.45 1.06
N GLU A 86 -42.57 -17.00 2.32
CA GLU A 86 -42.74 -15.57 2.68
C GLU A 86 -41.47 -14.72 2.59
N SER A 87 -40.28 -15.28 2.37
CA SER A 87 -39.10 -14.45 2.10
C SER A 87 -39.08 -14.07 0.62
N SER A 88 -39.38 -12.81 0.31
CA SER A 88 -39.17 -12.31 -1.04
C SER A 88 -37.67 -12.25 -1.35
N LYS A 89 -37.30 -12.32 -2.64
CA LYS A 89 -35.93 -12.06 -3.12
C LYS A 89 -35.35 -10.78 -2.50
N SER A 90 -36.19 -9.75 -2.35
CA SER A 90 -35.83 -8.47 -1.73
C SER A 90 -35.47 -8.61 -0.24
N ASP A 91 -36.22 -9.41 0.53
CA ASP A 91 -35.94 -9.64 1.96
C ASP A 91 -34.62 -10.37 2.17
N GLU A 92 -34.31 -11.35 1.31
CA GLU A 92 -33.07 -12.11 1.37
C GLU A 92 -31.86 -11.26 0.94
N ILE A 93 -32.01 -10.46 -0.13
CA ILE A 93 -31.00 -9.47 -0.55
C ILE A 93 -30.71 -8.48 0.59
N LYS A 94 -31.76 -8.00 1.28
CA LYS A 94 -31.60 -7.09 2.42
C LYS A 94 -30.84 -7.75 3.57
N ARG A 95 -31.20 -8.98 3.93
CA ARG A 95 -30.51 -9.77 4.97
C ARG A 95 -29.03 -9.93 4.67
N LEU A 96 -28.69 -10.32 3.44
CA LEU A 96 -27.29 -10.48 3.00
C LEU A 96 -26.54 -9.15 2.98
N LYS A 97 -27.16 -8.05 2.54
CA LYS A 97 -26.56 -6.71 2.60
C LYS A 97 -26.22 -6.32 4.04
N GLU A 98 -27.14 -6.53 4.98
CA GLU A 98 -26.90 -6.26 6.40
C GLU A 98 -25.78 -7.14 6.97
N GLU A 99 -25.74 -8.43 6.63
CA GLU A 99 -24.71 -9.36 7.06
C GLU A 99 -23.31 -8.91 6.60
N TYR A 100 -23.10 -8.72 5.29
CA TYR A 100 -21.81 -8.32 4.74
C TYR A 100 -21.39 -6.92 5.21
N ALA A 101 -22.33 -6.00 5.40
CA ALA A 101 -22.04 -4.69 5.98
C ALA A 101 -21.57 -4.79 7.43
N ASN A 102 -22.18 -5.65 8.24
CA ASN A 102 -21.76 -5.89 9.62
C ASN A 102 -20.40 -6.61 9.70
N GLN A 103 -20.13 -7.56 8.82
CA GLN A 103 -18.80 -8.17 8.69
C GLN A 103 -17.73 -7.11 8.37
N ASN A 104 -18.01 -6.17 7.47
CA ASN A 104 -17.07 -5.09 7.16
C ASN A 104 -16.83 -4.14 8.33
N LYS A 105 -17.87 -3.82 9.12
CA LYS A 105 -17.69 -3.06 10.36
C LYS A 105 -16.79 -3.80 11.37
N ALA A 106 -16.98 -5.11 11.52
CA ALA A 106 -16.15 -5.95 12.39
C ALA A 106 -14.69 -5.97 11.91
N ILE A 107 -14.45 -6.14 10.61
CA ILE A 107 -13.09 -6.09 10.03
C ILE A 107 -12.41 -4.75 10.33
N VAL A 108 -13.10 -3.62 10.13
CA VAL A 108 -12.57 -2.28 10.44
C VAL A 108 -12.20 -2.17 11.93
N ALA A 109 -13.04 -2.67 12.82
CA ALA A 109 -12.77 -2.67 14.26
C ALA A 109 -11.55 -3.52 14.62
N GLU A 110 -11.44 -4.75 14.10
CA GLU A 110 -10.30 -5.63 14.31
C GLU A 110 -8.98 -5.01 13.81
N ILE A 111 -9.03 -4.34 12.64
CA ILE A 111 -7.89 -3.60 12.09
C ILE A 111 -7.47 -2.49 13.07
N LYS A 112 -8.41 -1.67 13.54
CA LYS A 112 -8.12 -0.59 14.49
C LYS A 112 -7.52 -1.11 15.79
N GLU A 113 -8.09 -2.18 16.35
CA GLU A 113 -7.56 -2.80 17.57
C GLU A 113 -6.14 -3.33 17.36
N ARG A 114 -5.88 -3.99 16.22
CA ARG A 114 -4.54 -4.47 15.90
C ARG A 114 -3.53 -3.33 15.74
N LEU A 115 -3.91 -2.26 15.05
CA LEU A 115 -3.05 -1.08 14.91
C LEU A 115 -2.77 -0.44 16.26
N LYS A 116 -3.76 -0.32 17.15
CA LYS A 116 -3.58 0.15 18.54
C LYS A 116 -2.59 -0.72 19.32
N ALA A 117 -2.64 -2.04 19.16
CA ALA A 117 -1.68 -2.96 19.79
C ALA A 117 -0.22 -2.74 19.30
N TYR A 118 -0.06 -2.17 18.10
CA TYR A 118 1.22 -1.76 17.53
C TYR A 118 1.53 -0.27 17.74
N GLY A 119 0.78 0.41 18.63
CA GLY A 119 0.85 1.86 18.86
C GLY A 119 2.25 2.43 19.06
N ALA A 120 3.19 1.66 19.63
CA ALA A 120 4.59 2.09 19.81
C ALA A 120 5.34 2.42 18.50
N TYR A 121 4.86 1.94 17.35
CA TYR A 121 5.38 2.31 16.03
C TYR A 121 4.81 3.63 15.51
N PHE A 122 3.68 4.08 16.06
CA PHE A 122 2.90 5.20 15.54
C PHE A 122 2.85 6.39 16.49
N GLU A 123 2.99 6.15 17.79
CA GLU A 123 2.97 7.19 18.81
C GLU A 123 4.26 8.04 18.74
N SER A 124 4.11 9.33 18.49
CA SER A 124 5.18 10.31 18.62
C SER A 124 4.64 11.73 18.65
N ASP A 125 5.23 12.56 19.49
CA ASP A 125 4.94 14.00 19.60
C ASP A 125 5.49 14.79 18.38
N ILE A 126 6.11 14.12 17.40
CA ILE A 126 6.65 14.77 16.20
C ILE A 126 5.55 15.44 15.35
N TYR A 127 4.34 14.88 15.35
CA TYR A 127 3.20 15.39 14.59
C TYR A 127 2.67 16.71 15.14
N GLU A 128 2.89 16.97 16.44
CA GLU A 128 2.42 18.16 17.14
C GLU A 128 3.38 19.35 16.99
N LYS A 129 4.52 19.16 16.31
CA LYS A 129 5.50 20.23 16.13
C LYS A 129 5.04 21.27 15.12
N ASP A 130 5.21 22.53 15.48
CA ASP A 130 4.96 23.66 14.59
C ASP A 130 5.70 23.51 13.26
N GLY A 131 4.95 23.61 12.16
CA GLY A 131 5.49 23.50 10.81
C GLY A 131 5.65 22.08 10.26
N TYR A 132 5.31 21.03 11.03
CA TYR A 132 5.41 19.64 10.61
C TYR A 132 4.68 19.38 9.27
N ASP A 133 3.39 19.71 9.18
CA ASP A 133 2.59 19.52 7.96
C ASP A 133 3.20 20.23 6.74
N LYS A 134 3.75 21.43 6.95
CA LYS A 134 4.42 22.18 5.89
C LYS A 134 5.68 21.44 5.44
N SER A 135 6.51 20.96 6.37
CA SER A 135 7.72 20.20 6.03
C SER A 135 7.43 18.84 5.40
N VAL A 136 6.31 18.21 5.73
CA VAL A 136 5.82 17.00 5.04
C VAL A 136 5.45 17.35 3.59
N ASN A 137 4.69 18.42 3.38
CA ASN A 137 4.33 18.86 2.02
C ASN A 137 5.57 19.23 1.20
N ASP A 138 6.49 20.03 1.77
CA ASP A 138 7.75 20.39 1.13
C ASP A 138 8.58 19.14 0.77
N PHE A 139 8.56 18.09 1.61
CA PHE A 139 9.21 16.82 1.32
C PHE A 139 8.55 16.05 0.15
N LEU A 140 7.22 16.00 0.11
CA LEU A 140 6.47 15.34 -0.97
C LEU A 140 6.63 16.07 -2.31
N ASP A 141 6.71 17.40 -2.28
CA ASP A 141 7.00 18.22 -3.46
C ASP A 141 8.41 17.94 -4.00
N LEU A 142 9.41 17.83 -3.11
CA LEU A 142 10.78 17.43 -3.49
C LEU A 142 10.82 16.03 -4.10
N TYR A 143 10.05 15.08 -3.57
CA TYR A 143 9.97 13.72 -4.13
C TYR A 143 9.46 13.72 -5.58
N SER A 144 8.61 14.69 -5.92
CA SER A 144 8.00 14.82 -7.26
C SER A 144 8.85 15.64 -8.24
N GLU A 145 10.00 16.17 -7.79
CA GLU A 145 10.85 17.05 -8.58
C GLU A 145 11.83 16.28 -9.48
N GLU A 146 11.86 16.63 -10.78
CA GLU A 146 12.76 16.01 -11.77
C GLU A 146 14.26 16.32 -11.53
N ASN A 147 14.59 17.43 -10.87
CA ASN A 147 15.98 17.87 -10.68
C ASN A 147 16.31 18.16 -9.21
N LEU A 148 16.55 17.09 -8.45
CA LEU A 148 16.98 17.15 -7.05
C LEU A 148 18.36 17.79 -6.85
N ASP A 149 19.23 17.80 -7.87
CA ASP A 149 20.61 18.33 -7.78
C ASP A 149 20.65 19.85 -7.52
N LYS A 150 19.55 20.57 -7.73
CA LYS A 150 19.45 22.00 -7.40
C LYS A 150 19.43 22.25 -5.88
N HIS A 151 19.07 21.24 -5.07
CA HIS A 151 19.01 21.33 -3.62
C HIS A 151 20.37 20.96 -3.02
N LYS A 152 21.07 21.96 -2.47
CA LYS A 152 22.40 21.75 -1.90
C LYS A 152 22.35 20.94 -0.61
N ASN A 153 21.28 21.04 0.17
CA ASN A 153 21.14 20.30 1.42
C ASN A 153 19.68 20.18 1.85
N ILE A 154 18.97 19.21 1.26
CA ILE A 154 17.57 18.88 1.55
C ILE A 154 17.31 18.71 3.05
N TYR A 155 18.24 18.08 3.78
CA TYR A 155 18.11 17.88 5.23
C TYR A 155 17.99 19.20 6.01
N ASN A 156 18.76 20.21 5.61
CA ASN A 156 18.67 21.54 6.22
C ASN A 156 17.47 22.34 5.70
N GLU A 157 17.15 22.22 4.40
CA GLU A 157 16.03 22.93 3.77
C GLU A 157 14.69 22.51 4.37
N LEU A 158 14.53 21.23 4.67
CA LEU A 158 13.37 20.68 5.38
C LEU A 158 13.45 20.82 6.90
N ASN A 159 14.53 21.39 7.44
CA ASN A 159 14.76 21.55 8.88
C ASN A 159 14.55 20.25 9.69
N ILE A 160 14.91 19.09 9.12
CA ILE A 160 14.61 17.76 9.67
C ILE A 160 15.07 17.63 11.12
N LYS A 161 16.25 18.18 11.40
CA LYS A 161 16.86 18.17 12.73
C LYS A 161 15.93 18.70 13.83
N ALA A 162 15.23 19.80 13.56
CA ALA A 162 14.31 20.41 14.53
C ALA A 162 13.12 19.51 14.86
N TYR A 163 12.70 18.66 13.91
CA TYR A 163 11.63 17.70 14.13
C TYR A 163 12.11 16.51 14.95
N VAL A 164 13.32 15.99 14.71
CA VAL A 164 13.78 14.75 15.37
C VAL A 164 14.47 14.95 16.74
N GLU A 165 14.94 16.16 17.06
CA GLU A 165 15.51 16.47 18.37
C GLU A 165 14.44 16.60 19.47
N GLU A 166 14.79 16.14 20.69
CA GLU A 166 13.97 16.25 21.92
C GLU A 166 12.59 15.57 21.92
N LEU A 167 12.38 14.55 21.07
CA LEU A 167 11.08 13.88 20.95
C LEU A 167 10.77 12.82 22.02
N ASN A 168 9.50 12.42 22.09
CA ASN A 168 9.01 11.17 22.68
C ASN A 168 8.50 10.18 21.60
N GLY A 169 8.15 8.97 22.02
CA GLY A 169 7.59 7.96 21.13
C GLY A 169 8.62 7.19 20.30
N PHE A 170 8.21 6.75 19.10
CA PHE A 170 9.01 5.86 18.25
C PHE A 170 10.35 6.51 17.84
N ALA A 171 10.33 7.80 17.48
CA ALA A 171 11.51 8.54 17.04
C ALA A 171 12.60 8.55 18.13
N LYS A 172 12.24 8.89 19.38
CA LYS A 172 13.15 8.86 20.52
C LYS A 172 13.71 7.45 20.76
N SER A 173 12.85 6.44 20.63
CA SER A 173 13.20 5.04 20.88
C SER A 173 14.26 4.53 19.92
N ILE A 174 14.21 4.96 18.66
CA ILE A 174 15.22 4.62 17.64
C ILE A 174 16.48 5.48 17.83
N LEU A 175 16.35 6.80 17.95
CA LEU A 175 17.48 7.72 17.96
C LEU A 175 18.40 7.50 19.17
N LYS A 176 17.85 7.19 20.35
CA LYS A 176 18.64 6.91 21.57
C LYS A 176 19.53 5.67 21.49
N LEU A 177 19.19 4.71 20.62
CA LEU A 177 19.95 3.46 20.48
C LEU A 177 21.15 3.60 19.52
N ASN A 178 21.26 4.75 18.84
CA ASN A 178 22.18 4.98 17.75
C ASN A 178 23.00 6.25 17.97
N LYS A 179 24.11 6.38 17.23
CA LYS A 179 24.84 7.65 17.18
C LYS A 179 24.08 8.63 16.28
N ASN A 180 24.13 9.92 16.61
CA ASN A 180 23.52 10.98 15.80
C ASN A 180 23.98 10.87 14.35
N SER A 181 23.02 10.81 13.43
CA SER A 181 23.25 10.64 12.00
C SER A 181 22.14 11.34 11.24
N LYS A 182 22.49 12.27 10.34
CA LYS A 182 21.52 12.95 9.47
C LYS A 182 20.71 11.99 8.62
N GLU A 183 21.31 10.86 8.25
CA GLU A 183 20.63 9.80 7.50
C GLU A 183 19.56 9.12 8.35
N LEU A 184 19.88 8.78 9.60
CA LEU A 184 18.92 8.17 10.51
C LEU A 184 17.78 9.14 10.84
N ASP A 185 18.12 10.40 11.10
CA ASP A 185 17.16 11.48 11.32
C ASP A 185 16.18 11.61 10.14
N ALA A 186 16.69 11.58 8.91
CA ALA A 186 15.85 11.64 7.71
C ALA A 186 14.95 10.40 7.57
N LEU A 187 15.45 9.20 7.89
CA LEU A 187 14.64 7.97 7.87
C LEU A 187 13.56 7.99 8.96
N VAL A 188 13.85 8.51 10.14
CA VAL A 188 12.88 8.67 11.24
C VAL A 188 11.82 9.71 10.88
N PHE A 189 12.22 10.82 10.27
CA PHE A 189 11.28 11.81 9.73
C PHE A 189 10.41 11.20 8.63
N TYR A 190 10.99 10.42 7.72
CA TYR A 190 10.23 9.75 6.67
C TYR A 190 9.24 8.72 7.23
N ALA A 191 9.63 7.96 8.26
CA ALA A 191 8.72 7.09 8.99
C ALA A 191 7.55 7.87 9.61
N SER A 192 7.82 9.08 10.13
CA SER A 192 6.81 9.91 10.77
C SER A 192 5.64 10.24 9.84
N ILE A 193 5.91 10.44 8.54
CA ILE A 193 4.88 10.79 7.55
C ILE A 193 3.80 9.71 7.52
N TYR A 194 4.20 8.45 7.39
CA TYR A 194 3.27 7.31 7.32
C TYR A 194 2.65 6.98 8.67
N SER A 195 3.42 7.10 9.75
CA SER A 195 2.92 6.80 11.08
C SER A 195 1.90 7.84 11.57
N SER A 196 1.97 9.09 11.09
CA SER A 196 1.00 10.15 11.40
C SER A 196 -0.41 9.78 10.93
N ASN A 197 -0.59 9.33 9.69
CA ASN A 197 -1.91 8.95 9.16
C ASN A 197 -2.48 7.72 9.88
N ILE A 198 -1.64 6.74 10.21
CA ILE A 198 -2.06 5.59 11.02
C ILE A 198 -2.49 6.03 12.42
N TYR A 199 -1.73 6.94 13.04
CA TYR A 199 -2.04 7.49 14.35
C TYR A 199 -3.37 8.28 14.34
N SER A 200 -3.62 9.08 13.31
CA SER A 200 -4.91 9.73 13.07
C SER A 200 -6.05 8.72 12.93
N TYR A 201 -5.86 7.67 12.12
CA TYR A 201 -6.88 6.66 11.85
C TYR A 201 -7.28 5.83 13.09
N ILE A 202 -6.32 5.47 13.95
CA ILE A 202 -6.63 4.77 15.21
C ILE A 202 -7.41 5.65 16.20
N ASN A 203 -7.31 6.98 16.05
CA ASN A 203 -8.00 8.00 16.83
C ASN A 203 -9.27 8.53 16.14
N ASP A 204 -9.83 7.73 15.23
CA ASP A 204 -11.12 7.94 14.58
C ASP A 204 -11.18 9.09 13.56
N GLU A 205 -10.04 9.54 13.06
CA GLU A 205 -10.00 10.37 11.85
C GLU A 205 -10.29 9.54 10.58
N LYS A 206 -10.78 10.23 9.55
CA LYS A 206 -11.34 9.58 8.37
C LYS A 206 -10.25 9.34 7.32
N SER A 207 -9.71 8.11 7.30
CA SER A 207 -8.80 7.62 6.25
C SER A 207 -9.33 6.33 5.64
N SER A 208 -9.01 6.05 4.38
CA SER A 208 -9.42 4.81 3.71
C SER A 208 -8.54 3.63 4.16
N LEU A 209 -9.11 2.42 4.23
CA LEU A 209 -8.35 1.21 4.58
C LEU A 209 -7.18 0.94 3.62
N SER A 210 -7.32 1.28 2.34
CA SER A 210 -6.25 1.16 1.34
C SER A 210 -5.06 2.08 1.65
N GLU A 211 -5.31 3.31 2.10
CA GLU A 211 -4.23 4.23 2.49
C GLU A 211 -3.51 3.70 3.72
N ILE A 212 -4.26 3.26 4.74
CA ILE A 212 -3.68 2.70 5.96
C ILE A 212 -2.84 1.44 5.68
N TYR A 213 -3.27 0.62 4.72
CA TYR A 213 -2.46 -0.51 4.27
C TYR A 213 -1.14 -0.08 3.65
N ALA A 214 -1.20 0.89 2.74
CA ALA A 214 -0.02 1.41 2.07
C ALA A 214 0.96 2.01 3.09
N ASP A 215 0.45 2.73 4.09
CA ASP A 215 1.27 3.32 5.15
C ASP A 215 1.95 2.27 6.02
N VAL A 216 1.25 1.20 6.42
CA VAL A 216 1.85 0.08 7.15
C VAL A 216 2.96 -0.58 6.32
N ASN A 217 2.73 -0.77 5.02
CA ASN A 217 3.71 -1.36 4.12
C ASN A 217 4.94 -0.46 3.94
N ASN A 218 4.73 0.85 3.75
CA ASN A 218 5.80 1.84 3.65
C ASN A 218 6.63 1.90 4.94
N LEU A 219 5.99 1.88 6.12
CA LEU A 219 6.69 1.78 7.39
C LEU A 219 7.53 0.50 7.48
N LEU A 220 6.98 -0.65 7.08
CA LEU A 220 7.75 -1.89 7.05
C LEU A 220 9.03 -1.74 6.19
N PHE A 221 8.93 -1.14 5.01
CA PHE A 221 10.09 -0.87 4.16
C PHE A 221 11.10 0.07 4.82
N ILE A 222 10.64 1.17 5.43
CA ILE A 222 11.52 2.14 6.11
C ILE A 222 12.27 1.48 7.27
N TYR A 223 11.59 0.69 8.09
CA TYR A 223 12.22 -0.03 9.20
C TYR A 223 13.22 -1.09 8.72
N LYS A 224 12.91 -1.81 7.63
CA LYS A 224 13.89 -2.70 6.98
C LYS A 224 15.11 -1.93 6.49
N GLU A 225 14.94 -0.75 5.92
CA GLU A 225 16.04 0.09 5.44
C GLU A 225 16.90 0.64 6.59
N ILE A 226 16.28 1.07 7.69
CA ILE A 226 16.98 1.49 8.92
C ILE A 226 17.87 0.34 9.42
N GLU A 227 17.31 -0.88 9.53
CA GLU A 227 18.03 -2.06 9.99
C GLU A 227 19.12 -2.51 9.01
N ARG A 228 18.84 -2.47 7.69
CA ARG A 228 19.80 -2.80 6.62
C ARG A 228 21.02 -1.88 6.65
N LYS A 229 20.83 -0.61 7.02
CA LYS A 229 21.91 0.38 7.18
C LYS A 229 22.68 0.21 8.51
N GLY A 230 22.32 -0.77 9.33
CA GLY A 230 23.01 -1.11 10.58
C GLY A 230 22.55 -0.32 11.80
N TYR A 231 21.47 0.47 11.68
CA TYR A 231 20.88 1.17 12.81
C TYR A 231 20.01 0.22 13.64
N LYS A 232 20.02 0.43 14.96
CA LYS A 232 19.24 -0.37 15.92
C LYS A 232 17.82 0.19 16.06
N THR A 233 16.82 -0.66 15.87
CA THR A 233 15.39 -0.33 16.07
C THR A 233 14.84 -0.78 17.43
N GLY A 234 15.62 -1.56 18.19
CA GLY A 234 15.24 -2.01 19.53
C GLY A 234 14.06 -2.98 19.52
N ASN A 235 12.98 -2.62 20.23
CA ASN A 235 11.72 -3.37 20.22
C ASN A 235 10.87 -3.09 18.97
N LEU A 236 11.18 -2.01 18.25
CA LEU A 236 10.45 -1.59 17.06
C LEU A 236 11.01 -2.28 15.80
N LYS A 237 11.24 -3.59 15.86
CA LYS A 237 11.86 -4.32 14.74
C LYS A 237 10.95 -4.39 13.52
N SER A 238 11.54 -4.40 12.33
CA SER A 238 10.81 -4.62 11.08
C SER A 238 10.10 -5.98 11.05
N GLU A 239 10.67 -7.00 11.71
CA GLU A 239 10.09 -8.33 11.82
C GLU A 239 8.68 -8.30 12.43
N ASN A 240 8.44 -7.49 13.48
CA ASN A 240 7.13 -7.36 14.08
C ASN A 240 6.11 -6.74 13.10
N LEU A 241 6.55 -5.77 12.29
CA LEU A 241 5.72 -5.13 11.26
C LEU A 241 5.37 -6.10 10.12
N ILE A 242 6.17 -7.14 9.86
CA ILE A 242 5.80 -8.19 8.89
C ILE A 242 4.51 -8.88 9.32
N TYR A 243 4.37 -9.21 10.62
CA TYR A 243 3.17 -9.84 11.14
C TYR A 243 1.94 -8.92 11.04
N LEU A 244 2.13 -7.62 11.34
CA LEU A 244 1.08 -6.62 11.16
C LEU A 244 0.67 -6.52 9.69
N ASN A 245 1.63 -6.41 8.77
CA ASN A 245 1.36 -6.27 7.34
C ASN A 245 0.60 -7.48 6.79
N LYS A 246 0.98 -8.70 7.18
CA LYS A 246 0.28 -9.93 6.78
C LYS A 246 -1.15 -9.98 7.31
N PHE A 247 -1.36 -9.58 8.56
CA PHE A 247 -2.71 -9.46 9.12
C PHE A 247 -3.56 -8.43 8.37
N MET A 248 -2.98 -7.26 8.06
CA MET A 248 -3.65 -6.21 7.31
C MET A 248 -4.07 -6.70 5.92
N GLU A 249 -3.16 -7.33 5.18
CA GLU A 249 -3.41 -7.89 3.85
C GLU A 249 -4.61 -8.86 3.84
N GLU A 250 -4.66 -9.81 4.79
CA GLU A 250 -5.76 -10.77 4.92
C GLU A 250 -7.11 -10.08 5.17
N LYS A 251 -7.13 -9.12 6.10
CA LYS A 251 -8.35 -8.42 6.50
C LYS A 251 -8.85 -7.48 5.41
N ILE A 252 -7.94 -6.80 4.72
CA ILE A 252 -8.26 -5.90 3.61
C ILE A 252 -8.81 -6.68 2.42
N SER A 253 -8.21 -7.83 2.08
CA SER A 253 -8.72 -8.71 1.04
C SER A 253 -10.16 -9.13 1.33
N SER A 254 -10.43 -9.54 2.57
CA SER A 254 -11.78 -9.91 3.03
C SER A 254 -12.76 -8.72 2.95
N TYR A 255 -12.34 -7.53 3.38
CA TYR A 255 -13.15 -6.31 3.31
C TYR A 255 -13.55 -5.95 1.88
N TYR A 256 -12.60 -5.96 0.94
CA TYR A 256 -12.88 -5.62 -0.45
C TYR A 256 -13.67 -6.71 -1.18
N LYS A 257 -13.52 -7.98 -0.82
CA LYS A 257 -14.39 -9.06 -1.30
C LYS A 257 -15.83 -8.82 -0.89
N ASN A 258 -16.06 -8.51 0.39
CA ASN A 258 -17.39 -8.17 0.90
C ASN A 258 -17.97 -6.92 0.25
N LEU A 259 -17.15 -5.88 0.00
CA LEU A 259 -17.58 -4.72 -0.78
C LEU A 259 -17.99 -5.09 -2.21
N GLY A 260 -17.29 -6.02 -2.85
CA GLY A 260 -17.66 -6.54 -4.17
C GLY A 260 -19.03 -7.21 -4.15
N ILE A 261 -19.30 -8.04 -3.14
CA ILE A 261 -20.60 -8.71 -2.95
C ILE A 261 -21.70 -7.68 -2.72
N LEU A 262 -21.49 -6.71 -1.82
CA LEU A 262 -22.45 -5.64 -1.56
C LEU A 262 -22.82 -4.86 -2.84
N LYS A 263 -21.82 -4.52 -3.66
CA LYS A 263 -22.04 -3.85 -4.95
C LYS A 263 -22.80 -4.71 -5.96
N ALA A 264 -22.59 -6.03 -5.94
CA ALA A 264 -23.34 -6.96 -6.79
C ALA A 264 -24.81 -7.02 -6.34
N LEU A 265 -25.05 -7.17 -5.04
CA LEU A 265 -26.40 -7.19 -4.45
C LEU A 265 -27.16 -5.88 -4.73
N GLU A 266 -26.50 -4.71 -4.66
CA GLU A 266 -27.09 -3.41 -5.01
C GLU A 266 -27.52 -3.30 -6.48
N LYS A 267 -26.89 -4.03 -7.40
CA LYS A 267 -27.29 -4.06 -8.82
C LYS A 267 -28.49 -4.96 -9.02
N SER A 268 -28.54 -6.12 -8.36
CA SER A 268 -29.68 -7.04 -8.44
C SER A 268 -30.96 -6.40 -7.89
N ASP A 269 -30.84 -5.55 -6.86
CA ASP A 269 -31.94 -4.79 -6.23
C ASP A 269 -32.53 -3.68 -7.14
N LYS A 270 -31.84 -3.31 -8.24
CA LYS A 270 -32.26 -2.25 -9.18
C LYS A 270 -32.85 -2.78 -10.49
N ASN A 271 -32.74 -4.09 -10.74
CA ASN A 271 -33.21 -4.75 -11.96
C ASN A 271 -34.57 -5.45 -11.77
N ASP A 272 -35.15 -5.39 -10.58
CA ASP A 272 -36.56 -5.68 -10.30
C ASP A 272 -37.40 -4.38 -10.39
#